data_AF-A0A850LY34-F1
#
_entry.id   AF-A0A850LY34-F1
#
_cell.length_a   1.000
_cell.length_b   1.000
_cell.length_c   1.000
_cell.angle_alpha   90.00
_cell.angle_beta   90.00
_cell.angle_gamma   90.00
#
_symmetry.space_group_name_H-M   'P 1'
#
loop_
_entity.id
_entity.type
_entity.pdbx_description
1 polymer ?
#
loop_
_entity_poly.entity_id
_entity_poly.type
_entity_poly.pdbx_seq_one_letter_code
_entity_poly.pdbx_strand_id
1 'polypeptide(L)'
;MSSEKERLEKVKRASFKESKFFEGTIKGFNHRLIIMINEQFSGFYNSLKKLELKNANAIIRKFGYDLGLELSQRISDRILDEKIGFEYLLTMLNKAGFGKFWHLNFTDDNISVELHNSPEAYEKEFPSCYYLAGILEGAGEHYFKEKMKTIEKSCISKGDRFCEFLIIKRKKVDEEIPKRAELELVLKDFDKTAKSKGSLILDYSGNILVHSIQKDFDIDAFTILLSTILSSSNAASRYLTGEYIQTIINCSEGNMMTMPAKDKCFLVAILDKHSSPNLIGIAMKQAIEKIIKIL
;
A
#
# COMPACT_ATOMS: atom_id res chain seq x y z
N MET A 1 7.15 -17.52 -29.87
CA MET A 1 5.98 -16.71 -30.25
C MET A 1 4.79 -17.52 -30.77
N SER A 2 4.92 -18.63 -31.54
CA SER A 2 3.75 -19.41 -31.98
C SER A 2 3.09 -20.24 -30.86
N SER A 3 3.86 -20.72 -29.87
CA SER A 3 3.34 -21.51 -28.74
C SER A 3 2.52 -20.69 -27.73
N GLU A 4 2.75 -19.38 -27.64
CA GLU A 4 2.09 -18.47 -26.71
C GLU A 4 0.70 -18.05 -27.20
N LYS A 5 0.57 -17.77 -28.51
CA LYS A 5 -0.73 -17.56 -29.17
C LYS A 5 -1.62 -18.79 -29.08
N GLU A 6 -1.06 -19.98 -29.29
CA GLU A 6 -1.80 -21.24 -29.23
C GLU A 6 -2.23 -21.58 -27.79
N ARG A 7 -1.40 -21.24 -26.79
CA ARG A 7 -1.74 -21.33 -25.35
C ARG A 7 -2.87 -20.37 -24.98
N LEU A 8 -2.81 -19.10 -25.42
CA LEU A 8 -3.87 -18.11 -25.24
C LEU A 8 -5.19 -18.52 -25.90
N GLU A 9 -5.16 -19.16 -27.07
CA GLU A 9 -6.36 -19.67 -27.76
C GLU A 9 -7.04 -20.81 -26.99
N LYS A 10 -6.30 -21.73 -26.36
CA LYS A 10 -6.87 -22.76 -25.46
C LYS A 10 -7.55 -22.13 -24.25
N VAL A 11 -6.97 -21.07 -23.72
CA VAL A 11 -7.43 -20.32 -22.56
C VAL A 11 -8.70 -19.50 -22.88
N LYS A 12 -8.80 -18.92 -24.09
CA LYS A 12 -10.00 -18.20 -24.56
C LYS A 12 -11.25 -19.09 -24.62
N ARG A 13 -11.11 -20.39 -24.86
CA ARG A 13 -12.24 -21.36 -24.90
C ARG A 13 -12.83 -21.69 -23.53
N ALA A 14 -12.19 -21.28 -22.44
CA ALA A 14 -12.82 -21.21 -21.13
C ALA A 14 -13.61 -19.89 -21.01
N SER A 15 -14.66 -19.77 -21.80
CA SER A 15 -15.67 -18.71 -21.72
C SER A 15 -16.81 -19.13 -20.79
N PHE A 16 -17.70 -18.19 -20.43
CA PHE A 16 -18.99 -18.51 -19.82
C PHE A 16 -19.71 -19.50 -20.73
N LYS A 17 -19.79 -20.77 -20.33
CA LYS A 17 -20.28 -21.81 -21.23
C LYS A 17 -21.80 -21.81 -21.34
N GLU A 18 -22.52 -21.43 -20.29
CA GLU A 18 -23.99 -21.47 -20.27
C GLU A 18 -24.54 -20.48 -19.23
N SER A 19 -25.25 -19.44 -19.68
CA SER A 19 -26.03 -18.56 -18.81
C SER A 19 -27.53 -18.83 -19.02
N LYS A 20 -28.13 -19.55 -18.06
CA LYS A 20 -29.56 -19.82 -18.06
C LYS A 20 -30.27 -18.84 -17.12
N PHE A 21 -30.29 -17.58 -17.51
CA PHE A 21 -30.82 -16.47 -16.69
C PHE A 21 -32.24 -16.74 -16.19
N PHE A 22 -33.12 -17.27 -17.05
CA PHE A 22 -34.52 -17.55 -16.70
C PHE A 22 -34.72 -18.78 -15.79
N GLU A 23 -33.71 -19.64 -15.63
CA GLU A 23 -33.74 -20.75 -14.67
C GLU A 23 -33.18 -20.34 -13.29
N GLY A 24 -32.88 -19.04 -13.07
CA GLY A 24 -32.34 -18.54 -11.80
C GLY A 24 -30.93 -19.05 -11.48
N THR A 25 -30.21 -19.57 -12.48
CA THR A 25 -28.85 -20.07 -12.33
C THR A 25 -27.93 -19.51 -13.40
N ILE A 26 -26.80 -18.97 -12.95
CA ILE A 26 -25.70 -18.54 -13.82
C ILE A 26 -24.55 -19.48 -13.51
N LYS A 27 -24.02 -20.17 -14.53
CA LYS A 27 -22.87 -21.06 -14.36
C LYS A 27 -21.70 -20.53 -15.18
N GLY A 28 -20.53 -20.49 -14.57
CA GLY A 28 -19.29 -20.14 -15.25
C GLY A 28 -18.13 -20.79 -14.52
N PHE A 29 -17.11 -21.20 -15.28
CA PHE A 29 -15.93 -21.86 -14.73
C PHE A 29 -16.24 -23.12 -13.88
N ASN A 30 -17.34 -23.84 -14.18
CA ASN A 30 -17.89 -24.95 -13.39
C ASN A 30 -18.45 -24.58 -12.00
N HIS A 31 -18.77 -23.30 -11.76
CA HIS A 31 -19.37 -22.82 -10.52
C HIS A 31 -20.69 -22.10 -10.77
N ARG A 32 -21.54 -22.08 -9.75
CA ARG A 32 -22.66 -21.15 -9.69
C ARG A 32 -22.09 -19.76 -9.42
N LEU A 33 -22.50 -18.81 -10.26
CA LEU A 33 -22.13 -17.41 -10.14
C LEU A 33 -23.34 -16.61 -9.66
N ILE A 34 -23.04 -15.50 -9.01
CA ILE A 34 -24.00 -14.47 -8.64
C ILE A 34 -23.51 -13.18 -9.30
N ILE A 35 -24.42 -12.45 -9.95
CA ILE A 35 -24.15 -11.10 -10.43
C ILE A 35 -24.62 -10.15 -9.35
N MET A 36 -23.69 -9.33 -8.85
CA MET A 36 -24.00 -8.22 -7.96
C MET A 36 -23.84 -6.92 -8.73
N ILE A 37 -24.77 -5.98 -8.53
CA ILE A 37 -24.56 -4.60 -9.01
C ILE A 37 -23.60 -3.87 -8.06
N ASN A 38 -22.93 -2.85 -8.57
CA ASN A 38 -21.86 -2.17 -7.83
C ASN A 38 -22.36 -1.52 -6.51
N GLU A 39 -23.61 -1.06 -6.50
CA GLU A 39 -24.28 -0.48 -5.33
C GLU A 39 -24.51 -1.52 -4.23
N GLN A 40 -24.83 -2.77 -4.58
CA GLN A 40 -24.96 -3.85 -3.61
C GLN A 40 -23.60 -4.22 -3.02
N PHE A 41 -22.57 -4.26 -3.88
CA PHE A 41 -21.21 -4.58 -3.46
C PHE A 41 -20.64 -3.51 -2.51
N SER A 42 -20.72 -2.23 -2.88
CA SER A 42 -20.33 -1.12 -2.01
C SER A 42 -21.19 -1.01 -0.74
N GLY A 43 -22.50 -1.27 -0.84
CA GLY A 43 -23.42 -1.34 0.30
C GLY A 43 -23.03 -2.42 1.31
N PHE A 44 -22.60 -3.59 0.84
CA PHE A 44 -22.09 -4.67 1.69
C PHE A 44 -20.84 -4.23 2.48
N TYR A 45 -19.87 -3.60 1.82
CA TYR A 45 -18.66 -3.10 2.48
C TYR A 45 -18.96 -2.04 3.53
N ASN A 46 -19.80 -1.07 3.17
CA ASN A 46 -20.19 0.00 4.08
C ASN A 46 -20.94 -0.55 5.30
N SER A 47 -21.73 -1.61 5.12
CA SER A 47 -22.41 -2.29 6.22
C SER A 47 -21.42 -2.98 7.15
N LEU A 48 -20.40 -3.68 6.62
CA LEU A 48 -19.36 -4.30 7.45
C LEU A 48 -18.59 -3.27 8.30
N LYS A 49 -18.32 -2.09 7.74
CA LYS A 49 -17.64 -1.00 8.48
C LYS A 49 -18.52 -0.39 9.57
N LYS A 50 -19.82 -0.20 9.28
CA LYS A 50 -20.79 0.36 10.23
C LYS A 50 -21.01 -0.52 11.46
N LEU A 51 -20.73 -1.82 11.38
CA LEU A 51 -20.75 -2.73 12.52
C LEU A 51 -19.62 -2.49 13.54
N GLU A 52 -18.85 -1.39 13.40
CA GLU A 52 -17.71 -1.01 14.24
C GLU A 52 -16.68 -2.14 14.42
N LEU A 53 -16.63 -3.05 13.45
CA LEU A 53 -15.59 -4.05 13.40
C LEU A 53 -14.29 -3.31 13.09
N LYS A 54 -13.48 -3.09 14.13
CA LYS A 54 -12.14 -2.45 14.05
C LYS A 54 -11.24 -3.03 12.94
N ASN A 55 -11.59 -4.21 12.42
CA ASN A 55 -10.87 -4.97 11.41
C ASN A 55 -11.69 -5.28 10.15
N ALA A 56 -12.74 -4.52 9.83
CA ALA A 56 -13.60 -4.78 8.65
C ALA A 56 -12.79 -4.95 7.35
N ASN A 57 -11.81 -4.08 7.10
CA ASN A 57 -10.93 -4.14 5.93
C ASN A 57 -10.08 -5.42 5.91
N ALA A 58 -9.62 -5.90 7.07
CA ALA A 58 -8.86 -7.14 7.17
C ALA A 58 -9.74 -8.37 6.90
N ILE A 59 -11.00 -8.35 7.33
CA ILE A 59 -11.99 -9.40 7.04
C ILE A 59 -12.26 -9.46 5.53
N ILE A 60 -12.54 -8.31 4.91
CA ILE A 60 -12.74 -8.20 3.46
C ILE A 60 -11.53 -8.74 2.70
N ARG A 61 -10.33 -8.32 3.10
CA ARG A 61 -9.09 -8.82 2.50
C ARG A 61 -8.94 -10.33 2.65
N LYS A 62 -9.30 -10.89 3.82
CA LYS A 62 -9.26 -12.34 4.04
C LYS A 62 -10.21 -13.10 3.13
N PHE A 63 -11.43 -12.59 2.92
CA PHE A 63 -12.34 -13.17 1.93
C PHE A 63 -11.75 -13.16 0.52
N GLY A 64 -11.10 -12.06 0.14
CA GLY A 64 -10.40 -11.97 -1.13
C GLY A 64 -9.28 -13.01 -1.24
N TYR A 65 -8.46 -13.12 -0.19
CA TYR A 65 -7.36 -14.10 -0.11
C TYR A 65 -7.84 -15.54 -0.31
N ASP A 66 -8.90 -15.94 0.40
CA ASP A 66 -9.45 -17.30 0.29
C ASP A 66 -9.97 -17.58 -1.12
N LEU A 67 -10.68 -16.61 -1.72
CA LEU A 67 -11.13 -16.74 -3.10
C LEU A 67 -9.95 -16.82 -4.08
N GLY A 68 -8.93 -15.99 -3.91
CA GLY A 68 -7.73 -15.99 -4.75
C GLY A 68 -7.01 -17.33 -4.72
N LEU A 69 -6.87 -17.93 -3.54
CA LEU A 69 -6.29 -19.26 -3.35
C LEU A 69 -7.13 -20.34 -4.05
N GLU A 70 -8.45 -20.35 -3.82
CA GLU A 70 -9.38 -21.33 -4.42
C GLU A 70 -9.42 -21.25 -5.95
N LEU A 71 -9.49 -20.03 -6.51
CA LEU A 71 -9.45 -19.83 -7.96
C LEU A 71 -8.13 -20.30 -8.56
N SER A 72 -7.01 -19.99 -7.90
CA SER A 72 -5.68 -20.34 -8.40
C SER A 72 -5.45 -21.85 -8.38
N GLN A 73 -5.93 -22.56 -7.35
CA GLN A 73 -5.92 -24.03 -7.30
C GLN A 73 -6.62 -24.65 -8.51
N ARG A 74 -7.83 -24.19 -8.82
CA ARG A 74 -8.62 -24.69 -9.96
C ARG A 74 -7.99 -24.40 -11.31
N ILE A 75 -7.33 -23.24 -11.43
CA ILE A 75 -6.59 -22.90 -12.64
C ILE A 75 -5.37 -23.83 -12.78
N SER A 76 -4.67 -24.11 -11.68
CA SER A 76 -3.49 -24.99 -11.67
C SER A 76 -3.80 -26.43 -12.06
N ASP A 77 -5.04 -26.92 -11.90
CA ASP A 77 -5.48 -28.21 -12.44
C ASP A 77 -5.33 -28.31 -13.96
N ARG A 78 -5.21 -27.17 -14.66
CA ARG A 78 -5.15 -27.07 -16.13
C ARG A 78 -3.92 -26.33 -16.65
N ILE A 79 -3.36 -25.43 -15.84
CA ILE A 79 -2.24 -24.55 -16.21
C ILE A 79 -1.14 -24.72 -15.17
N LEU A 80 -0.08 -25.45 -15.54
CA LEU A 80 1.04 -25.75 -14.64
C LEU A 80 2.02 -24.58 -14.49
N ASP A 81 2.11 -23.69 -15.49
CA ASP A 81 3.01 -22.54 -15.45
C ASP A 81 2.44 -21.45 -14.54
N GLU A 82 3.24 -21.03 -13.57
CA GLU A 82 2.85 -20.10 -12.50
C GLU A 82 2.49 -18.71 -13.04
N LYS A 83 3.30 -18.17 -13.96
CA LYS A 83 3.09 -16.84 -14.54
C LYS A 83 1.86 -16.81 -15.43
N ILE A 84 1.73 -17.83 -16.30
CA ILE A 84 0.55 -17.97 -17.17
C ILE A 84 -0.71 -18.20 -16.34
N GLY A 85 -0.63 -18.96 -15.25
CA GLY A 85 -1.74 -19.17 -14.32
C GLY A 85 -2.21 -17.85 -13.69
N PHE A 86 -1.26 -17.05 -13.21
CA PHE A 86 -1.53 -15.73 -12.64
C PHE A 86 -2.14 -14.76 -13.67
N GLU A 87 -1.57 -14.68 -14.88
CA GLU A 87 -2.13 -13.91 -16.00
C GLU A 87 -3.57 -14.33 -16.36
N TYR A 88 -3.83 -15.64 -16.32
CA TYR A 88 -5.16 -16.16 -16.58
C TYR A 88 -6.16 -15.75 -15.50
N LEU A 89 -5.76 -15.78 -14.22
CA LEU A 89 -6.58 -15.27 -13.13
C LEU A 89 -6.95 -13.79 -13.37
N LEU A 90 -5.99 -12.93 -13.70
CA LEU A 90 -6.27 -11.51 -13.99
C LEU A 90 -7.24 -11.35 -15.17
N THR A 91 -7.11 -12.19 -16.19
CA THR A 91 -8.05 -12.23 -17.32
C THR A 91 -9.45 -12.66 -16.88
N MET A 92 -9.57 -13.61 -15.94
CA MET A 92 -10.85 -13.99 -15.36
C MET A 92 -11.47 -12.84 -14.55
N LEU A 93 -10.68 -12.14 -13.74
CA LEU A 93 -11.15 -10.99 -12.96
C LEU A 93 -11.61 -9.84 -13.88
N ASN A 94 -10.89 -9.57 -14.97
CA ASN A 94 -11.32 -8.64 -16.02
C ASN A 94 -12.71 -8.99 -16.56
N LYS A 95 -12.92 -10.27 -16.91
CA LYS A 95 -14.20 -10.78 -17.42
C LYS A 95 -15.31 -10.78 -16.37
N ALA A 96 -14.96 -10.88 -15.09
CA ALA A 96 -15.89 -10.84 -13.97
C ALA A 96 -16.28 -9.40 -13.58
N GLY A 97 -15.70 -8.38 -14.21
CA GLY A 97 -16.08 -6.98 -13.99
C GLY A 97 -15.32 -6.30 -12.84
N PHE A 98 -14.19 -6.85 -12.39
CA PHE A 98 -13.35 -6.23 -11.35
C PHE A 98 -12.48 -5.06 -11.85
N GLY A 99 -12.70 -4.60 -13.09
CA GLY A 99 -11.91 -3.58 -13.75
C GLY A 99 -11.05 -4.17 -14.87
N LYS A 100 -10.00 -3.44 -15.25
CA LYS A 100 -9.07 -3.86 -16.31
C LYS A 100 -7.64 -3.88 -15.78
N PHE A 101 -7.05 -5.06 -15.67
CA PHE A 101 -5.65 -5.28 -15.30
C PHE A 101 -4.71 -5.07 -16.48
N TRP A 102 -3.67 -4.24 -16.31
CA TRP A 102 -2.67 -3.86 -17.31
C TRP A 102 -1.26 -3.89 -16.72
N HIS A 103 -0.26 -3.78 -17.59
CA HIS A 103 1.15 -3.57 -17.21
C HIS A 103 1.66 -4.57 -16.17
N LEU A 104 1.22 -5.83 -16.31
CA LEU A 104 1.71 -6.92 -15.46
C LEU A 104 3.20 -7.11 -15.71
N ASN A 105 3.98 -7.03 -14.66
CA ASN A 105 5.42 -7.25 -14.69
C ASN A 105 5.83 -8.24 -13.60
N PHE A 106 6.64 -9.22 -14.00
CA PHE A 106 7.24 -10.19 -13.09
C PHE A 106 8.73 -9.91 -12.98
N THR A 107 9.20 -9.64 -11.77
CA THR A 107 10.62 -9.62 -11.44
C THR A 107 10.93 -10.80 -10.50
N ASP A 108 12.21 -11.04 -10.22
CA ASP A 108 12.61 -12.08 -9.25
C ASP A 108 12.08 -11.81 -7.84
N ASP A 109 11.80 -10.54 -7.55
CA ASP A 109 11.53 -10.04 -6.21
C ASP A 109 10.07 -9.67 -5.96
N ASN A 110 9.33 -9.34 -7.02
CA ASN A 110 7.99 -8.80 -6.93
C ASN A 110 7.20 -8.98 -8.23
N ILE A 111 5.88 -8.85 -8.09
CA ILE A 111 4.93 -8.77 -9.19
C ILE A 111 4.25 -7.40 -9.07
N SER A 112 4.22 -6.63 -10.14
CA SER A 112 3.45 -5.38 -10.20
C SER A 112 2.35 -5.48 -11.23
N VAL A 113 1.18 -4.92 -10.94
CA VAL A 113 0.05 -4.85 -11.87
C VAL A 113 -0.75 -3.59 -11.65
N GLU A 114 -1.18 -2.97 -12.74
CA GLU A 114 -2.08 -1.83 -12.73
C GLU A 114 -3.53 -2.29 -12.90
N LEU A 115 -4.45 -1.63 -12.20
CA LEU A 115 -5.88 -1.85 -12.31
C LEU A 115 -6.59 -0.53 -12.63
N HIS A 116 -7.29 -0.53 -13.76
CA HIS A 116 -8.17 0.56 -14.16
C HIS A 116 -9.62 0.24 -13.85
N ASN A 117 -10.41 1.27 -13.52
CA ASN A 117 -11.85 1.16 -13.26
C ASN A 117 -12.19 0.14 -12.17
N SER A 118 -11.44 0.15 -11.06
CA SER A 118 -11.73 -0.72 -9.92
C SER A 118 -13.11 -0.41 -9.32
N PRO A 119 -14.01 -1.40 -9.16
CA PRO A 119 -15.28 -1.20 -8.46
C PRO A 119 -15.10 -0.98 -6.95
N GLU A 120 -13.94 -1.32 -6.40
CA GLU A 120 -13.61 -1.14 -4.98
C GLU A 120 -13.06 0.25 -4.65
N ALA A 121 -12.69 1.05 -5.64
CA ALA A 121 -12.09 2.37 -5.43
C ALA A 121 -13.16 3.45 -5.10
N TYR A 122 -13.95 3.24 -4.04
CA TYR A 122 -15.06 4.13 -3.66
C TYR A 122 -14.78 4.99 -2.42
N GLU A 123 -13.74 4.72 -1.63
CA GLU A 123 -13.39 5.54 -0.46
C GLU A 123 -12.51 6.72 -0.85
N LYS A 124 -13.08 7.93 -0.83
CA LYS A 124 -12.30 9.14 -1.08
C LYS A 124 -11.08 9.19 -0.14
N GLU A 125 -9.94 9.55 -0.71
CA GLU A 125 -8.68 9.86 0.00
C GLU A 125 -7.93 8.65 0.58
N PHE A 126 -8.51 7.43 0.56
CA PHE A 126 -7.87 6.23 1.10
C PHE A 126 -7.85 5.06 0.10
N PRO A 127 -6.78 4.25 0.03
CA PRO A 127 -6.81 3.00 -0.72
C PRO A 127 -7.93 2.09 -0.22
N SER A 128 -8.70 1.51 -1.14
CA SER A 128 -9.94 0.79 -0.80
C SER A 128 -10.11 -0.57 -1.48
N CYS A 129 -9.14 -1.00 -2.30
CA CYS A 129 -9.22 -2.28 -3.03
C CYS A 129 -8.80 -3.48 -2.17
N TYR A 130 -9.38 -3.61 -0.97
CA TYR A 130 -8.97 -4.62 0.01
C TYR A 130 -9.25 -6.05 -0.45
N TYR A 131 -10.36 -6.31 -1.12
CA TYR A 131 -10.72 -7.64 -1.57
C TYR A 131 -9.87 -8.07 -2.76
N LEU A 132 -9.69 -7.20 -3.76
CA LEU A 132 -8.77 -7.45 -4.88
C LEU A 132 -7.34 -7.63 -4.40
N ALA A 133 -6.86 -6.80 -3.46
CA ALA A 133 -5.54 -6.99 -2.86
C ALA A 133 -5.43 -8.37 -2.17
N GLY A 134 -6.51 -8.82 -1.52
CA GLY A 134 -6.65 -10.17 -0.98
C GLY A 134 -6.55 -11.24 -2.07
N ILE A 135 -7.34 -11.15 -3.14
CA ILE A 135 -7.33 -12.11 -4.27
C ILE A 135 -5.93 -12.24 -4.84
N LEU A 136 -5.26 -11.10 -5.11
CA LEU A 136 -3.90 -11.07 -5.63
C LEU A 136 -2.89 -11.68 -4.65
N GLU A 137 -3.06 -11.47 -3.34
CA GLU A 137 -2.21 -12.06 -2.29
C GLU A 137 -2.35 -13.59 -2.27
N GLY A 138 -3.58 -14.10 -2.21
CA GLY A 138 -3.85 -15.55 -2.19
C GLY A 138 -3.40 -16.25 -3.46
N ALA A 139 -3.60 -15.62 -4.62
CA ALA A 139 -3.10 -16.11 -5.89
C ALA A 139 -1.57 -16.11 -5.97
N GLY A 140 -0.93 -15.02 -5.51
CA GLY A 140 0.52 -14.93 -5.43
C GLY A 140 1.10 -16.05 -4.56
N GLU A 141 0.54 -16.29 -3.38
CA GLU A 141 1.00 -17.39 -2.52
C GLU A 141 0.84 -18.76 -3.19
N HIS A 142 -0.29 -18.97 -3.88
CA HIS A 142 -0.56 -20.24 -4.55
C HIS A 142 0.42 -20.53 -5.68
N TYR A 143 0.62 -19.58 -6.59
CA TYR A 143 1.44 -19.83 -7.77
C TYR A 143 2.92 -19.88 -7.41
N PHE A 144 3.42 -18.93 -6.62
CA PHE A 144 4.85 -18.80 -6.36
C PHE A 144 5.35 -19.62 -5.16
N LYS A 145 4.46 -20.38 -4.51
CA LYS A 145 4.77 -21.30 -3.40
C LYS A 145 5.52 -20.65 -2.23
N GLU A 146 5.35 -19.35 -2.06
CA GLU A 146 5.97 -18.56 -1.02
C GLU A 146 4.91 -17.74 -0.28
N LYS A 147 5.24 -17.30 0.94
CA LYS A 147 4.38 -16.33 1.63
C LYS A 147 4.51 -14.98 0.95
N MET A 148 3.39 -14.41 0.52
CA MET A 148 3.32 -13.18 -0.26
C MET A 148 2.47 -12.14 0.47
N LYS A 149 2.68 -10.88 0.15
CA LYS A 149 1.92 -9.74 0.63
C LYS A 149 1.62 -8.82 -0.54
N THR A 150 0.38 -8.38 -0.66
CA THR A 150 -0.01 -7.37 -1.64
C THR A 150 -0.08 -5.97 -1.01
N ILE A 151 0.55 -4.99 -1.62
CA ILE A 151 0.51 -3.58 -1.21
C ILE A 151 -0.16 -2.80 -2.35
N GLU A 152 -1.18 -1.99 -2.03
CA GLU A 152 -1.78 -1.05 -2.96
C GLU A 152 -1.00 0.27 -2.88
N LYS A 153 -0.11 0.52 -3.85
CA LYS A 153 0.79 1.68 -3.86
C LYS A 153 0.09 2.98 -4.24
N SER A 154 -0.81 2.89 -5.21
CA SER A 154 -1.64 3.99 -5.72
C SER A 154 -3.08 3.51 -5.82
N CYS A 155 -4.05 4.43 -5.75
CA CYS A 155 -5.46 4.09 -5.81
C CYS A 155 -6.28 5.21 -6.46
N ILE A 156 -7.19 4.85 -7.36
CA ILE A 156 -8.12 5.78 -8.02
C ILE A 156 -8.91 6.61 -6.99
N SER A 157 -9.24 6.02 -5.84
CA SER A 157 -10.02 6.69 -4.80
C SER A 157 -9.25 7.79 -4.07
N LYS A 158 -7.91 7.78 -4.16
CA LYS A 158 -7.03 8.88 -3.73
C LYS A 158 -6.86 9.98 -4.77
N GLY A 159 -7.43 9.81 -5.96
CA GLY A 159 -7.22 10.70 -7.11
C GLY A 159 -6.11 10.27 -8.07
N ASP A 160 -5.50 9.09 -7.86
CA ASP A 160 -4.54 8.52 -8.81
C ASP A 160 -5.24 8.09 -10.11
N ARG A 161 -4.47 7.93 -11.20
CA ARG A 161 -5.04 7.54 -12.51
C ARG A 161 -5.50 6.08 -12.56
N PHE A 162 -4.90 5.22 -11.74
CA PHE A 162 -5.16 3.78 -11.65
C PHE A 162 -4.77 3.30 -10.25
N CYS A 163 -5.19 2.08 -9.90
CA CYS A 163 -4.67 1.42 -8.71
C CYS A 163 -3.45 0.56 -9.09
N GLU A 164 -2.34 0.69 -8.37
CA GLU A 164 -1.15 -0.15 -8.57
C GLU A 164 -1.00 -1.13 -7.41
N PHE A 165 -0.90 -2.41 -7.72
CA PHE A 165 -0.63 -3.45 -6.74
C PHE A 165 0.79 -3.97 -6.88
N LEU A 166 1.52 -4.01 -5.77
CA LEU A 166 2.81 -4.67 -5.65
C LEU A 166 2.66 -5.93 -4.77
N ILE A 167 2.95 -7.10 -5.33
CA ILE A 167 2.90 -8.38 -4.63
C ILE A 167 4.35 -8.81 -4.36
N ILE A 168 4.72 -8.92 -3.09
CA ILE A 168 6.09 -9.18 -2.64
C ILE A 168 6.16 -10.33 -1.64
N LYS A 169 7.34 -10.94 -1.51
CA LYS A 169 7.59 -11.97 -0.49
C LYS A 169 7.38 -11.38 0.91
N ARG A 170 6.60 -12.05 1.75
CA ARG A 170 6.25 -11.60 3.10
C ARG A 170 7.47 -11.40 4.00
N LYS A 171 8.54 -12.20 3.84
CA LYS A 171 9.80 -11.97 4.56
C LYS A 171 10.35 -10.56 4.38
N LYS A 172 10.20 -9.95 3.19
CA LYS A 172 10.61 -8.56 2.94
C LYS A 172 9.75 -7.55 3.72
N VAL A 173 8.47 -7.85 3.93
CA VAL A 173 7.56 -7.03 4.73
C VAL A 173 7.84 -7.20 6.23
N ASP A 174 8.07 -8.43 6.65
CA ASP A 174 8.41 -8.75 8.04
C ASP A 174 9.83 -8.27 8.41
N GLU A 175 10.68 -7.89 7.45
CA GLU A 175 11.93 -7.13 7.70
C GLU A 175 11.65 -5.62 7.88
N GLU A 176 10.57 -5.08 7.32
CA GLU A 176 10.18 -3.67 7.46
C GLU A 176 9.38 -3.40 8.76
N ILE A 177 8.60 -4.37 9.25
CA ILE A 177 7.79 -4.21 10.49
C ILE A 177 8.65 -4.03 11.76
N PRO A 178 9.72 -4.82 12.01
CA PRO A 178 10.65 -4.62 13.12
C PRO A 178 11.31 -3.25 13.04
N LYS A 179 11.69 -2.81 11.84
CA LYS A 179 12.24 -1.47 11.62
C LYS A 179 11.25 -0.41 12.07
N ARG A 180 9.96 -0.52 11.73
CA ARG A 180 8.94 0.43 12.20
C ARG A 180 8.87 0.50 13.72
N ALA A 181 8.74 -0.64 14.39
CA ALA A 181 8.65 -0.72 15.86
C ALA A 181 9.89 -0.08 16.54
N GLU A 182 11.08 -0.37 16.02
CA GLU A 182 12.34 0.23 16.50
C GLU A 182 12.37 1.74 16.25
N LEU A 183 11.92 2.22 15.09
CA LEU A 183 11.82 3.65 14.79
C LEU A 183 10.81 4.35 15.72
N GLU A 184 9.69 3.72 16.10
CA GLU A 184 8.75 4.31 17.07
C GLU A 184 9.40 4.47 18.46
N LEU A 185 10.25 3.52 18.86
CA LEU A 185 11.02 3.63 20.10
C LEU A 185 12.03 4.78 20.02
N VAL A 186 12.73 4.93 18.89
CA VAL A 186 13.64 6.07 18.68
C VAL A 186 12.88 7.40 18.76
N LEU A 187 11.70 7.52 18.16
CA LEU A 187 10.89 8.74 18.25
C LEU A 187 10.41 9.01 19.68
N LYS A 188 9.96 8.00 20.42
CA LYS A 188 9.54 8.17 21.83
C LYS A 188 10.68 8.64 22.72
N ASP A 189 11.87 8.04 22.56
CA ASP A 189 13.08 8.45 23.27
C ASP A 189 13.48 9.89 22.90
N PHE A 190 13.42 10.21 21.62
CA PHE A 190 13.69 11.55 21.09
C PHE A 190 12.72 12.57 21.69
N ASP A 191 11.41 12.32 21.62
CA ASP A 191 10.38 13.25 22.11
C ASP A 191 10.55 13.53 23.59
N LYS A 192 10.85 12.49 24.39
CA LYS A 192 11.14 12.64 25.82
C LYS A 192 12.38 13.50 26.07
N THR A 193 13.43 13.32 25.28
CA THR A 193 14.70 14.04 25.43
C THR A 193 14.59 15.49 24.96
N ALA A 194 13.97 15.71 23.80
CA ALA A 194 13.80 17.00 23.17
C ALA A 194 12.63 17.81 23.76
N LYS A 195 11.75 17.16 24.54
CA LYS A 195 10.46 17.71 25.00
C LYS A 195 9.66 18.28 23.82
N SER A 196 9.64 17.56 22.71
CA SER A 196 8.87 17.94 21.51
C SER A 196 7.37 17.79 21.77
N LYS A 197 6.56 18.54 21.02
CA LYS A 197 5.10 18.34 20.94
C LYS A 197 4.74 17.16 20.03
N GLY A 198 5.65 16.81 19.13
CA GLY A 198 5.61 15.59 18.35
C GLY A 198 6.79 15.47 17.41
N SER A 199 6.95 14.29 16.84
CA SER A 199 7.98 14.01 15.84
C SER A 199 7.49 13.03 14.79
N LEU A 200 8.20 13.01 13.67
CA LEU A 200 7.92 12.08 12.58
C LEU A 200 9.17 11.80 11.76
N ILE A 201 9.16 10.63 11.11
CA ILE A 201 10.19 10.21 10.16
C ILE A 201 9.52 10.09 8.79
N LEU A 202 10.07 10.80 7.81
CA LEU A 202 9.57 10.81 6.43
C LEU A 202 10.62 10.27 5.48
N ASP A 203 10.23 9.52 4.47
CA ASP A 203 11.13 9.28 3.33
C ASP A 203 11.29 10.55 2.46
N TYR A 204 12.16 10.48 1.46
CA TYR A 204 12.39 11.58 0.52
C TYR A 204 11.21 11.91 -0.41
N SER A 205 10.20 11.02 -0.46
CA SER A 205 8.95 11.23 -1.21
C SER A 205 7.86 11.87 -0.34
N GLY A 206 8.14 12.12 0.95
CA GLY A 206 7.19 12.69 1.90
C GLY A 206 6.26 11.66 2.55
N ASN A 207 6.50 10.35 2.37
CA ASN A 207 5.71 9.33 3.05
C ASN A 207 6.14 9.20 4.51
N ILE A 208 5.17 9.14 5.43
CA ILE A 208 5.43 8.91 6.85
C ILE A 208 5.82 7.45 7.09
N LEU A 209 7.04 7.23 7.58
CA LEU A 209 7.50 5.93 8.05
C LEU A 209 6.97 5.64 9.46
N VAL A 210 7.04 6.63 10.35
CA VAL A 210 6.52 6.60 11.71
C VAL A 210 6.28 8.02 12.22
N HIS A 211 5.33 8.19 13.14
CA HIS A 211 5.12 9.45 13.85
C HIS A 211 4.77 9.21 15.33
N SER A 212 5.05 10.22 16.14
CA SER A 212 4.70 10.33 17.56
C SER A 212 4.13 11.73 17.75
N ILE A 213 2.91 11.95 17.28
CA ILE A 213 2.22 13.24 17.31
C ILE A 213 0.99 13.11 18.21
N GLN A 214 0.73 14.13 19.02
CA GLN A 214 -0.44 14.16 19.90
C GLN A 214 -1.74 14.24 19.08
N LYS A 215 -2.84 13.68 19.62
CA LYS A 215 -4.11 13.49 18.88
C LYS A 215 -4.80 14.78 18.42
N ASP A 216 -4.43 15.90 19.02
CA ASP A 216 -4.98 17.24 18.78
C ASP A 216 -4.28 17.98 17.62
N PHE A 217 -3.27 17.37 17.00
CA PHE A 217 -2.56 17.95 15.88
C PHE A 217 -3.12 17.48 14.53
N ASP A 218 -3.36 18.40 13.60
CA ASP A 218 -3.77 18.08 12.23
C ASP A 218 -2.57 17.53 11.43
N ILE A 219 -2.45 16.20 11.41
CA ILE A 219 -1.34 15.49 10.78
C ILE A 219 -1.35 15.70 9.25
N ASP A 220 -2.52 15.78 8.63
CA ASP A 220 -2.64 15.86 7.18
C ASP A 220 -2.20 17.23 6.67
N ALA A 221 -2.69 18.31 7.30
CA ALA A 221 -2.24 19.67 6.99
C ALA A 221 -0.72 19.82 7.20
N PHE A 222 -0.20 19.21 8.26
CA PHE A 222 1.23 19.24 8.57
C PHE A 222 2.08 18.48 7.54
N THR A 223 1.59 17.32 7.10
CA THR A 223 2.27 16.49 6.10
C THR A 223 2.33 17.18 4.75
N ILE A 224 1.26 17.88 4.35
CA ILE A 224 1.23 18.70 3.13
C ILE A 224 2.23 19.85 3.19
N LEU A 225 2.31 20.55 4.33
CA LEU A 225 3.27 21.62 4.53
C LEU A 225 4.70 21.09 4.42
N LEU A 226 4.99 19.97 5.11
CA LEU A 226 6.29 19.32 5.10
C LEU A 226 6.69 18.82 3.73
N SER A 227 5.80 18.13 3.01
CA SER A 227 6.09 17.65 1.67
C SER A 227 6.40 18.81 0.72
N THR A 228 5.72 19.95 0.86
CA THR A 228 6.00 21.16 0.08
C THR A 228 7.40 21.73 0.37
N ILE A 229 7.74 21.85 1.66
CA ILE A 229 9.06 22.33 2.11
C ILE A 229 10.18 21.38 1.67
N LEU A 230 9.98 20.07 1.87
CA LEU A 230 10.94 19.04 1.54
C LEU A 230 11.10 18.90 0.03
N SER A 231 10.02 19.01 -0.75
CA SER A 231 10.10 19.00 -2.22
C SER A 231 10.88 20.21 -2.74
N SER A 232 10.63 21.39 -2.17
CA SER A 232 11.38 22.61 -2.51
C SER A 232 12.85 22.51 -2.10
N SER A 233 13.10 21.83 -0.98
CA SER A 233 14.44 21.59 -0.44
C SER A 233 15.18 20.44 -1.16
N ASN A 234 14.49 19.43 -1.67
CA ASN A 234 15.05 18.34 -2.48
C ASN A 234 15.36 18.82 -3.91
N ALA A 235 14.53 19.72 -4.46
CA ALA A 235 14.84 20.41 -5.72
C ALA A 235 16.13 21.24 -5.61
N ALA A 236 16.48 21.69 -4.40
CA ALA A 236 17.80 22.22 -4.07
C ALA A 236 18.70 21.07 -3.56
N SER A 237 19.37 20.33 -4.45
CA SER A 237 20.22 19.12 -4.19
C SER A 237 21.22 19.14 -3.00
N ARG A 238 21.33 20.27 -2.32
CA ARG A 238 22.13 20.62 -1.15
C ARG A 238 21.96 19.72 0.07
N TYR A 239 20.77 19.14 0.30
CA TYR A 239 20.61 18.18 1.40
C TYR A 239 21.36 16.88 1.15
N LEU A 240 21.34 16.40 -0.11
CA LEU A 240 22.05 15.19 -0.51
C LEU A 240 23.56 15.40 -0.59
N THR A 241 24.01 16.63 -0.87
CA THR A 241 25.44 16.99 -0.85
C THR A 241 25.97 17.29 0.56
N GLY A 242 25.11 17.31 1.59
CA GLY A 242 25.48 17.61 2.97
C GLY A 242 25.69 19.10 3.26
N GLU A 243 25.33 19.99 2.34
CA GLU A 243 25.43 21.45 2.52
C GLU A 243 24.43 21.97 3.58
N TYR A 244 23.26 21.32 3.70
CA TYR A 244 22.29 21.64 4.76
C TYR A 244 22.26 20.55 5.83
N ILE A 245 22.60 20.95 7.05
CA ILE A 245 22.57 20.07 8.23
C ILE A 245 21.18 20.08 8.86
N GLN A 246 20.45 21.20 8.81
CA GLN A 246 19.11 21.32 9.40
C GLN A 246 18.34 22.49 8.80
N THR A 247 17.00 22.40 8.79
CA THR A 247 16.13 23.55 8.55
C THR A 247 15.28 23.80 9.78
N ILE A 248 15.11 25.07 10.14
CA ILE A 248 14.23 25.52 11.22
C ILE A 248 13.17 26.45 10.60
N ILE A 249 11.92 26.15 10.86
CA ILE A 249 10.76 26.94 10.41
C ILE A 249 10.06 27.46 11.65
N ASN A 250 9.99 28.77 11.76
CA ASN A 250 9.32 29.43 12.88
C ASN A 250 7.84 29.61 12.53
N CYS A 251 6.97 29.08 13.38
CA CYS A 251 5.51 29.20 13.28
C CYS A 251 4.97 30.05 14.44
N SER A 252 3.71 30.48 14.36
CA SER A 252 3.05 31.24 15.43
C SER A 252 2.99 30.46 16.76
N GLU A 253 2.82 29.14 16.68
CA GLU A 253 2.59 28.25 17.84
C GLU A 253 3.83 27.47 18.30
N GLY A 254 4.97 27.65 17.63
CA GLY A 254 6.18 26.88 17.90
C GLY A 254 7.16 26.91 16.75
N ASN A 255 8.17 26.05 16.83
CA ASN A 255 9.17 25.90 15.78
C ASN A 255 9.11 24.47 15.24
N MET A 256 9.33 24.32 13.93
CA MET A 256 9.54 23.03 13.31
C MET A 256 11.00 22.91 12.92
N MET A 257 11.59 21.75 13.19
CA MET A 257 12.99 21.48 12.85
C MET A 257 13.08 20.18 12.05
N THR A 258 13.79 20.22 10.93
CA THR A 258 14.03 19.06 10.06
C THR A 258 15.52 18.79 9.95
N MET A 259 15.90 17.51 9.97
CA MET A 259 17.29 17.08 9.83
C MET A 259 17.36 15.79 8.99
N PRO A 260 18.22 15.72 7.96
CA PRO A 260 18.34 14.56 7.10
C PRO A 260 19.08 13.42 7.81
N ALA A 261 18.63 12.19 7.59
CA ALA A 261 19.32 10.97 7.97
C ALA A 261 20.04 10.39 6.74
N LYS A 262 21.10 11.08 6.30
CA LYS A 262 21.85 10.79 5.05
C LYS A 262 20.95 10.83 3.81
N ASP A 263 20.83 9.74 3.08
CA ASP A 263 20.04 9.53 1.87
C ASP A 263 18.80 8.66 2.13
N LYS A 264 18.50 8.36 3.40
CA LYS A 264 17.43 7.44 3.79
C LYS A 264 16.10 8.15 4.04
N CYS A 265 16.09 9.14 4.92
CA CYS A 265 14.87 9.79 5.40
C CYS A 265 15.16 11.15 6.03
N PHE A 266 14.11 11.83 6.52
CA PHE A 266 14.17 13.02 7.36
C PHE A 266 13.58 12.73 8.74
N LEU A 267 14.23 13.25 9.78
CA LEU A 267 13.61 13.41 11.09
C LEU A 267 13.05 14.82 11.21
N VAL A 268 11.78 14.91 11.61
CA VAL A 268 11.10 16.18 11.86
C VAL A 268 10.64 16.23 13.30
N ALA A 269 10.82 17.39 13.93
CA ALA A 269 10.38 17.68 15.28
C ALA A 269 9.53 18.94 15.33
N ILE A 270 8.41 18.87 16.05
CA ILE A 270 7.53 19.99 16.39
C ILE A 270 7.87 20.43 17.81
N LEU A 271 8.23 21.70 17.97
CA LEU A 271 8.86 22.23 19.17
C LEU A 271 8.03 23.37 19.74
N ASP A 272 8.07 23.53 21.06
CA ASP A 272 7.53 24.72 21.69
C ASP A 272 8.34 25.97 21.31
N LYS A 273 7.69 27.13 21.33
CA LYS A 273 8.30 28.43 21.01
C LYS A 273 9.52 28.74 21.89
N HIS A 274 9.53 28.22 23.12
CA HIS A 274 10.61 28.45 24.09
C HIS A 274 11.72 27.39 24.04
N SER A 275 11.62 26.38 23.19
CA SER A 275 12.62 25.32 23.12
C SER A 275 13.92 25.83 22.47
N SER A 276 15.07 25.44 23.02
CA SER A 276 16.39 25.80 22.48
C SER A 276 16.72 24.96 21.23
N PRO A 277 16.86 25.56 20.03
CA PRO A 277 17.16 24.81 18.81
C PRO A 277 18.49 24.05 18.88
N ASN A 278 19.47 24.56 19.62
CA ASN A 278 20.78 23.92 19.75
C ASN A 278 20.72 22.61 20.53
N LEU A 279 19.99 22.59 21.66
CA LEU A 279 19.82 21.37 22.45
C LEU A 279 19.04 20.31 21.67
N ILE A 280 18.03 20.75 20.92
CA ILE A 280 17.23 19.86 20.08
C ILE A 280 18.06 19.32 18.92
N GLY A 281 18.91 20.14 18.29
CA GLY A 281 19.82 19.69 17.25
C GLY A 281 20.75 18.57 17.72
N ILE A 282 21.21 18.60 18.98
CA ILE A 282 22.00 17.51 19.57
C ILE A 282 21.15 16.24 19.72
N ALA A 283 19.93 16.35 20.25
CA ALA A 283 19.03 15.21 20.39
C ALA A 283 18.65 14.59 19.03
N MET A 284 18.43 15.43 18.00
CA MET A 284 18.13 14.98 16.64
C MET A 284 19.30 14.22 16.03
N LYS A 285 20.55 14.70 16.20
CA LYS A 285 21.74 13.97 15.71
C LYS A 285 21.84 12.58 16.31
N GLN A 286 21.63 12.45 17.63
CA GLN A 286 21.65 11.16 18.32
C GLN A 286 20.52 10.24 17.83
N ALA A 287 19.32 10.77 17.63
CA ALA A 287 18.20 10.00 17.07
C ALA A 287 18.49 9.54 15.64
N ILE A 288 19.05 10.41 14.80
CA ILE A 288 19.42 10.09 13.42
C ILE A 288 20.47 8.99 13.33
N GLU A 289 21.48 8.99 14.21
CA GLU A 289 22.45 7.89 14.26
C GLU A 289 21.78 6.52 14.55
N LYS A 290 20.72 6.50 15.37
CA LYS A 290 19.92 5.29 15.60
C LYS A 290 19.08 4.94 14.38
N ILE A 291 18.41 5.93 13.78
CA ILE A 291 17.57 5.74 12.57
C ILE A 291 18.38 5.14 11.43
N ILE A 292 19.59 5.65 11.17
CA ILE A 292 20.48 5.16 10.10
C ILE A 292 20.89 3.69 10.32
N LYS A 293 21.01 3.23 11.57
CA LYS A 293 21.34 1.84 11.88
C LYS A 293 20.17 0.88 11.63
N ILE A 294 18.94 1.39 11.75
CA ILE A 294 17.71 0.62 11.55
C ILE A 294 17.37 0.51 10.05
N LEU A 295 17.59 1.58 9.28
CA LEU A 295 17.19 1.68 7.86
C LEU A 295 18.22 1.13 6.87
#